data_AF-A0A1T5IUR8-F1
#
_entry.id   AF-A0A1T5IUR8-F1
#
_cell.length_a   1.000
_cell.length_b   1.000
_cell.length_c   1.000
_cell.angle_alpha   90.00
_cell.angle_beta   90.00
_cell.angle_gamma   90.00
#
_symmetry.space_group_name_H-M   'P 1'
#
loop_
_entity.id
_entity.type
_entity.pdbx_description
1 polymer ?
#
loop_
_entity_poly.entity_id
_entity_poly.type
_entity_poly.pdbx_seq_one_letter_code
_entity_poly.pdbx_strand_id
1 'polypeptide(L)'
;MDLQSTILEVLQKIVSVIPSLAVLAATLYYISKRSAAEGYLMAIGALIGLLTHLFYVVGIPLLTRDGVDSYAAYQPYLIPIAILSTLGAMAFAIGLFMLIHKVVTTSVTNTNGPSGY
;
A
#
# COMPACT_ATOMS: atom_id res chain seq x y z
N MET A 1 17.12 -28.74 6.76
CA MET A 1 16.60 -27.37 6.72
C MET A 1 17.39 -26.57 7.73
N ASP A 2 18.21 -25.64 7.26
CA ASP A 2 19.05 -24.81 8.10
C ASP A 2 18.20 -23.83 8.91
N LEU A 3 18.31 -23.89 10.24
CA LEU A 3 17.59 -23.00 11.16
C LEU A 3 17.85 -21.50 10.85
N GLN A 4 19.03 -21.18 10.31
CA GLN A 4 19.41 -19.84 9.91
C GLN A 4 18.57 -19.29 8.75
N SER A 5 18.28 -20.08 7.72
CA SER A 5 17.52 -19.59 6.56
C SER A 5 16.06 -19.34 6.90
N THR A 6 15.46 -20.18 7.75
CA THR A 6 14.09 -19.98 8.24
C THR A 6 13.97 -18.73 9.11
N ILE A 7 14.94 -18.46 10.00
CA ILE A 7 14.94 -17.24 10.82
C ILE A 7 15.06 -15.98 9.95
N LEU A 8 15.94 -16.01 8.94
CA LEU A 8 16.14 -14.89 8.02
C LEU A 8 14.86 -14.58 7.23
N GLU A 9 14.17 -15.61 6.72
CA GLU A 9 12.90 -15.46 6.00
C GLU A 9 11.80 -14.84 6.87
N VAL A 10 11.66 -15.31 8.12
CA VAL A 10 10.66 -14.77 9.05
C VAL A 10 10.96 -13.30 9.37
N LEU A 11 12.22 -12.96 9.61
CA LEU A 11 12.64 -11.60 9.89
C LEU A 11 12.38 -10.66 8.70
N GLN A 12 12.67 -11.13 7.48
CA GLN A 12 12.43 -10.37 6.25
C GLN A 12 10.93 -10.12 6.00
N LYS A 13 10.07 -11.11 6.29
CA LYS A 13 8.62 -10.96 6.20
C LYS A 13 8.07 -9.94 7.21
N ILE A 14 8.61 -9.88 8.43
CA ILE A 14 8.22 -8.91 9.45
C ILE A 14 8.65 -7.49 9.04
N VAL A 15 9.90 -7.35 8.56
CA VAL A 15 10.46 -6.05 8.15
C VAL A 15 9.70 -5.48 6.95
N SER A 16 9.23 -6.30 6.02
CA SER A 16 8.53 -5.80 4.83
C SER A 16 7.12 -5.23 5.11
N VAL A 17 6.51 -5.54 6.27
CA VAL A 17 5.20 -5.00 6.67
C VAL A 17 5.29 -3.56 7.21
N ILE A 18 6.44 -3.19 7.79
CA ILE A 18 6.69 -1.87 8.38
C ILE A 18 6.42 -0.72 7.38
N PRO A 19 6.94 -0.74 6.13
CA PRO A 19 6.66 0.33 5.17
C PRO A 19 5.18 0.42 4.80
N SER A 20 4.45 -0.69 4.66
CA SER A 20 3.00 -0.65 4.41
C SER A 20 2.22 0.00 5.54
N LEU A 21 2.60 -0.26 6.80
CA LEU A 21 2.03 0.40 7.98
C LEU A 21 2.35 1.90 8.02
N ALA A 22 3.58 2.29 7.69
CA ALA A 22 4.00 3.68 7.64
C ALA A 22 3.23 4.48 6.57
N VAL A 23 3.04 3.91 5.38
CA VAL A 23 2.24 4.52 4.30
C VAL A 23 0.78 4.67 4.73
N LEU A 24 0.19 3.65 5.35
CA LEU A 24 -1.18 3.74 5.87
C LEU A 24 -1.29 4.85 6.94
N ALA A 25 -0.37 4.89 7.90
CA ALA A 25 -0.35 5.93 8.93
C ALA A 25 -0.20 7.34 8.35
N ALA A 26 0.67 7.52 7.35
CA ALA A 26 0.86 8.80 6.66
C ALA A 26 -0.41 9.26 5.94
N THR A 27 -1.11 8.35 5.25
CA THR A 27 -2.37 8.67 4.55
C THR A 27 -3.52 8.97 5.52
N LEU A 28 -3.64 8.23 6.63
CA LEU A 28 -4.63 8.54 7.68
C LEU A 28 -4.37 9.90 8.34
N TYR A 29 -3.12 10.20 8.66
CA TYR A 29 -2.75 11.50 9.22
C TYR A 29 -3.09 12.64 8.26
N TYR A 30 -2.88 12.45 6.95
CA TYR A 30 -3.25 13.43 5.93
C TYR A 30 -4.76 13.66 5.87
N ILE A 31 -5.59 12.60 5.87
CA ILE A 31 -7.05 12.72 5.89
C ILE A 31 -7.53 13.46 7.15
N SER A 32 -6.96 13.13 8.31
CA SER A 32 -7.34 13.73 9.59
C SER A 32 -7.08 15.24 9.60
N LYS A 33 -6.05 15.70 8.89
CA LYS A 33 -5.64 17.11 8.85
C LYS A 33 -6.27 17.87 7.67
N ARG A 34 -6.64 17.19 6.59
CA ARG A 34 -7.28 17.76 5.40
C ARG A 34 -8.25 16.73 4.82
N SER A 35 -9.54 16.94 5.06
CA SER A 35 -10.60 16.13 4.43
C SER A 35 -10.73 16.52 2.97
N ALA A 36 -9.91 15.91 2.13
CA ALA A 36 -9.91 16.09 0.68
C ALA A 36 -10.08 14.72 0.01
N ALA A 37 -10.83 14.68 -1.10
CA ALA A 37 -11.14 13.44 -1.83
C ALA A 37 -9.88 12.65 -2.22
N GLU A 38 -8.79 13.35 -2.53
CA GLU A 38 -7.44 12.82 -2.79
C GLU A 38 -6.86 12.02 -1.61
N GLY A 39 -7.14 12.41 -0.36
CA GLY A 39 -6.72 11.69 0.83
C GLY A 39 -7.44 10.35 0.97
N TYR A 40 -8.76 10.33 0.76
CA TYR A 40 -9.55 9.09 0.78
C TYR A 40 -9.12 8.11 -0.30
N LEU A 41 -8.81 8.59 -1.51
CA LEU A 41 -8.28 7.74 -2.59
C LEU A 41 -6.96 7.06 -2.19
N MET A 42 -6.04 7.82 -1.58
CA MET A 42 -4.78 7.27 -1.08
C MET A 42 -4.97 6.28 0.06
N ALA A 43 -5.85 6.56 1.03
CA ALA A 43 -6.07 5.64 2.14
C ALA A 43 -6.71 4.33 1.68
N ILE A 44 -7.66 4.37 0.75
CA ILE A 44 -8.26 3.16 0.18
C ILE A 44 -7.21 2.33 -0.57
N GLY A 45 -6.36 2.99 -1.38
CA GLY A 45 -5.26 2.31 -2.07
C GLY A 45 -4.22 1.70 -1.13
N ALA A 46 -3.86 2.42 -0.06
CA ALA A 46 -2.95 1.93 0.98
C ALA A 46 -3.55 0.76 1.78
N LEU A 47 -4.87 0.80 2.06
CA LEU A 47 -5.59 -0.25 2.77
C LEU A 47 -5.69 -1.53 1.93
N ILE A 48 -5.99 -1.40 0.63
CA ILE A 48 -5.97 -2.53 -0.31
C ILE A 48 -4.56 -3.11 -0.42
N GLY A 49 -3.53 -2.26 -0.52
CA GLY A 49 -2.13 -2.69 -0.57
C GLY A 49 -1.71 -3.47 0.68
N LEU A 50 -2.10 -2.98 1.87
CA LEU A 50 -1.81 -3.64 3.14
C LEU A 50 -2.56 -4.97 3.27
N LEU A 51 -3.83 -5.02 2.86
CA LEU A 51 -4.63 -6.25 2.87
C LEU A 51 -4.03 -7.32 1.94
N THR A 52 -3.57 -6.90 0.76
CA THR A 52 -2.92 -7.79 -0.21
C THR A 52 -1.58 -8.31 0.34
N HIS A 53 -0.75 -7.42 0.91
CA HIS A 53 0.53 -7.81 1.50
C HIS A 53 0.33 -8.79 2.68
N LEU A 54 -0.71 -8.58 3.50
CA LEU A 54 -1.07 -9.51 4.57
C LEU A 54 -1.52 -10.87 4.00
N PHE A 55 -2.24 -10.87 2.88
CA PHE A 55 -2.65 -12.10 2.20
C PHE A 55 -1.45 -12.89 1.64
N TYR A 56 -0.42 -12.21 1.13
CA TYR A 56 0.82 -12.86 0.69
C TYR A 56 1.65 -13.40 1.86
N VAL A 57 1.75 -12.64 2.96
CA VAL A 57 2.58 -13.01 4.13
C VAL A 57 1.93 -14.07 5.01
N VAL A 58 0.61 -14.05 5.15
CA VAL A 58 -0.15 -14.92 6.07
C VAL A 58 -1.07 -15.89 5.32
N GLY A 59 -1.78 -15.41 4.30
CA GLY A 59 -2.73 -16.22 3.53
C GLY A 59 -2.06 -17.36 2.78
N ILE A 60 -1.05 -17.08 1.96
CA ILE A 60 -0.31 -18.13 1.21
C ILE A 60 0.25 -19.22 2.14
N PRO A 61 1.01 -18.92 3.21
CA PRO A 61 1.53 -19.96 4.08
C PRO A 61 0.45 -20.72 4.87
N LEU A 62 -0.71 -20.12 5.16
CA LEU A 62 -1.85 -20.85 5.74
C LEU A 62 -2.47 -21.81 4.71
N LEU A 63 -2.59 -21.39 3.46
CA LEU A 63 -3.16 -22.22 2.39
C LEU A 63 -2.23 -23.37 1.97
N THR A 64 -0.91 -23.21 2.10
CA THR A 64 0.08 -24.26 1.80
C THR A 64 0.31 -25.24 2.96
N ARG A 65 -0.25 -25.00 4.16
CA ARG A 65 -0.11 -25.92 5.31
C ARG A 65 -0.81 -27.27 5.11
N ASP A 66 -1.79 -27.35 4.20
CA ASP A 66 -2.51 -28.58 3.89
C ASP A 66 -1.78 -29.51 2.89
N GLY A 67 -0.52 -29.22 2.53
CA GLY A 67 0.31 -30.14 1.74
C GLY A 67 -0.05 -30.24 0.26
N VAL A 68 -0.85 -29.30 -0.25
CA VAL A 68 -1.18 -29.24 -1.68
C VAL A 68 -0.14 -28.37 -2.38
N ASP A 69 1.03 -28.91 -2.69
CA ASP A 69 2.11 -28.23 -3.45
C ASP A 69 1.74 -27.88 -4.91
N SER A 70 0.46 -27.96 -5.29
CA SER A 70 0.00 -27.56 -6.62
C SER A 70 -0.28 -26.07 -6.67
N TYR A 71 0.67 -25.31 -7.19
CA TYR A 71 0.53 -23.90 -7.58
C TYR A 71 -0.76 -23.63 -8.41
N ALA A 72 -1.25 -24.65 -9.13
CA ALA A 72 -2.50 -24.64 -9.89
C ALA A 72 -3.77 -24.53 -9.01
N ALA A 73 -3.76 -25.02 -7.77
CA ALA A 73 -4.91 -24.95 -6.87
C ALA A 73 -5.12 -23.54 -6.29
N TYR A 74 -4.05 -22.75 -6.17
CA TYR A 74 -4.09 -21.40 -5.60
C TYR A 74 -4.22 -20.28 -6.64
N GLN A 75 -3.89 -20.58 -7.90
CA GLN A 75 -4.01 -19.66 -9.02
C GLN A 75 -5.38 -18.95 -9.12
N PRO A 76 -6.55 -19.62 -8.96
CA PRO A 76 -7.85 -18.95 -9.03
C PRO A 76 -8.08 -17.93 -7.90
N TYR A 77 -7.40 -18.05 -6.76
CA TYR A 77 -7.48 -17.08 -5.65
C TYR A 77 -6.45 -15.96 -5.82
N LEU A 78 -5.28 -16.25 -6.36
CA LEU A 78 -4.19 -15.28 -6.55
C LEU A 78 -4.50 -14.25 -7.65
N ILE A 79 -5.15 -14.67 -8.75
CA ILE A 79 -5.48 -13.77 -9.87
C ILE A 79 -6.38 -12.59 -9.45
N PRO A 80 -7.54 -12.78 -8.78
CA PRO A 80 -8.39 -11.66 -8.39
C PRO A 80 -7.73 -10.76 -7.35
N ILE A 81 -6.92 -11.33 -6.45
CA ILE A 81 -6.14 -10.58 -5.45
C ILE A 81 -5.08 -9.72 -6.13
N ALA A 82 -4.40 -10.25 -7.15
CA ALA A 82 -3.44 -9.50 -7.94
C ALA A 82 -4.12 -8.32 -8.64
N ILE A 83 -5.26 -8.52 -9.29
CA ILE A 83 -6.04 -7.46 -9.96
C ILE A 83 -6.47 -6.37 -8.96
N LEU A 84 -6.99 -6.77 -7.80
CA LEU A 84 -7.40 -5.83 -6.77
C LEU A 84 -6.20 -5.04 -6.23
N SER A 85 -5.04 -5.70 -6.07
CA SER A 85 -3.80 -5.05 -5.67
C SER A 85 -3.34 -4.02 -6.70
N THR A 86 -3.41 -4.32 -7.99
CA THR A 86 -3.04 -3.34 -9.03
C THR A 86 -4.00 -2.16 -9.03
N LEU A 87 -5.30 -2.39 -8.88
CA LEU A 87 -6.29 -1.31 -8.78
C LEU A 87 -6.06 -0.45 -7.54
N GLY A 88 -5.77 -1.06 -6.39
CA GLY A 88 -5.41 -0.35 -5.17
C GLY A 88 -4.14 0.49 -5.33
N ALA A 89 -3.11 -0.06 -5.98
CA ALA A 89 -1.87 0.66 -6.27
C ALA A 89 -2.09 1.83 -7.23
N MET A 90 -2.93 1.66 -8.26
CA MET A 90 -3.31 2.75 -9.16
C MET A 90 -4.08 3.85 -8.43
N ALA A 91 -5.05 3.50 -7.58
CA ALA A 91 -5.79 4.47 -6.77
C ALA A 91 -4.87 5.26 -5.82
N PHE A 92 -3.91 4.57 -5.19
CA PHE A 92 -2.89 5.20 -4.36
C PHE A 92 -2.03 6.18 -5.17
N ALA A 93 -1.53 5.75 -6.34
CA ALA A 93 -0.72 6.58 -7.21
C ALA A 93 -1.46 7.83 -7.72
N ILE A 94 -2.74 7.68 -8.11
CA ILE A 94 -3.58 8.80 -8.56
C ILE A 94 -3.80 9.81 -7.42
N GLY A 95 -4.13 9.33 -6.22
CA GLY A 95 -4.30 10.21 -5.06
C GLY A 95 -3.00 10.93 -4.71
N LEU A 96 -1.86 10.24 -4.75
CA LEU A 96 -0.54 10.82 -4.49
C LEU A 96 -0.16 11.87 -5.56
N PHE A 97 -0.48 11.61 -6.82
CA PHE A 97 -0.26 12.56 -7.91
C PHE A 97 -1.10 13.84 -7.73
N MET A 98 -2.39 13.72 -7.37
CA MET A 98 -3.24 14.88 -7.07
C MET A 98 -2.67 15.72 -5.93
N LEU A 99 -2.20 15.07 -4.86
CA LEU A 99 -1.58 15.74 -3.73
C LEU A 99 -0.33 16.51 -4.13
N ILE A 100 0.58 15.88 -4.88
CA ILE A 100 1.81 16.53 -5.36
C ILE A 100 1.44 17.73 -6.23
N HIS A 101 0.54 17.56 -7.18
CA HIS A 101 0.08 18.64 -8.06
C HIS A 101 -0.48 19.82 -7.26
N LYS A 102 -1.31 19.55 -6.25
CA LYS A 102 -1.88 20.57 -5.38
C LYS A 102 -0.82 21.28 -4.55
N VAL A 103 0.14 20.54 -3.97
CA VAL A 103 1.25 21.13 -3.20
C VAL A 103 2.10 22.03 -4.10
N VAL A 104 2.53 21.54 -5.26
CA VAL A 104 3.33 22.30 -6.23
C VAL A 104 2.59 23.56 -6.71
N THR A 105 1.31 23.43 -7.09
CA THR A 105 0.51 24.58 -7.55
C THR A 105 0.35 25.63 -6.46
N THR A 106 0.07 25.21 -5.22
CA THR A 106 -0.09 26.12 -4.08
C THR A 106 1.23 26.81 -3.72
N SER A 107 2.37 26.11 -3.85
CA SER A 107 3.69 26.69 -3.65
C SER A 107 4.00 27.77 -4.70
N VAL A 108 3.66 27.54 -5.98
CA VAL A 108 3.87 28.52 -7.06
C VAL A 108 2.97 29.75 -6.89
N THR A 109 1.74 29.59 -6.39
CA THR A 109 0.86 30.74 -6.10
C THR A 109 1.37 31.56 -4.92
N ASN A 110 1.98 30.94 -3.89
CA ASN A 110 2.54 31.69 -2.76
C ASN A 110 3.83 32.46 -3.12
N THR A 111 4.59 32.03 -4.13
CA THR A 111 5.73 32.81 -4.65
C THR A 111 5.32 33.92 -5.61
N ASN A 112 4.08 33.92 -6.11
CA ASN A 112 3.53 34.92 -7.03
C ASN A 112 2.33 35.67 -6.42
N GLY A 113 2.26 35.77 -5.09
CA GLY A 113 1.29 36.64 -4.43
C GLY A 113 1.51 38.10 -4.85
N PRO A 114 0.44 38.85 -5.16
CA PRO A 114 0.55 40.20 -5.72
C PRO A 114 1.36 41.12 -4.80
N SER A 115 2.32 41.83 -5.39
CA SER A 115 2.90 43.05 -4.82
C SER A 115 1.78 44.05 -4.56
N GLY A 116 1.22 44.00 -3.35
CA GLY A 116 0.04 44.75 -2.97
C GLY A 116 0.05 45.09 -1.50
N TYR A 117 1.12 45.76 -1.06
CA TYR A 117 1.12 46.81 -0.03
C TYR A 117 2.21 47.81 -0.37
#